data_AF-A0A7X3HCX7-F1
#
_entry.id   AF-A0A7X3HCX7-F1
#
_cell.length_a   1.000
_cell.length_b   1.000
_cell.length_c   1.000
_cell.angle_alpha   90.00
_cell.angle_beta   90.00
_cell.angle_gamma   90.00
#
_symmetry.space_group_name_H-M   'P 1'
#
loop_
_entity.id
_entity.type
_entity.pdbx_description
1 polymer ?
#
loop_
_entity_poly.entity_id
_entity_poly.type
_entity_poly.pdbx_seq_one_letter_code
_entity_poly.pdbx_strand_id
1 'polypeptide(L)'
;MVPRPRKAGSKDLPENLYKKTDKRNGKTYYTYRDPVSGRFFGLGTNKALAISEAINANLNAQPAAPTLQARMQVQPKKNGGLFSAWISEYLVLFAERGLSDASVKNGKMHLKRLVAQFGHLDVREVSTFEVASYLGGLAKEGKAQMARALRSRLSDVFAEAIAAGWCEANPVDVTKAARVTIKRERLTLEIWLAIYGEARQEWLRRAMELALLTGQRREDIAGMMFKRVEDDFLHVVQLKTGARIRLSTSIRLDCIGLDLAGVIRRCRDGVVSPYMVHHSRTISRAKAGQPIMLDTLSAAFAAARDSAASKGLIQIGDHPPTFHEQRSLAARLHKEQGRDPQRLLGHRSEKMTGIYLDSRGAEWVDVVA
;
A
#
# COMPACT_ATOMS: atom_id res chain seq x y z
N MET A 1 -47.43 -39.58 -2.17
CA MET A 1 -48.80 -39.85 -1.63
C MET A 1 -49.74 -38.78 -2.14
N VAL A 2 -50.80 -39.16 -2.85
CA VAL A 2 -51.81 -38.22 -3.36
C VAL A 2 -52.63 -37.68 -2.17
N PRO A 3 -52.86 -36.35 -2.04
CA PRO A 3 -53.62 -35.79 -0.92
C PRO A 3 -55.07 -36.31 -0.93
N ARG A 4 -55.53 -36.83 0.22
CA ARG A 4 -56.91 -37.31 0.38
C ARG A 4 -57.89 -36.14 0.20
N PRO A 5 -58.92 -36.24 -0.67
CA PRO A 5 -59.84 -35.13 -0.93
C PRO A 5 -60.56 -34.69 0.36
N ARG A 6 -60.69 -33.36 0.53
CA ARG A 6 -61.33 -32.73 1.70
C ARG A 6 -62.79 -33.20 1.82
N LYS A 7 -63.22 -33.59 3.02
CA LYS A 7 -64.63 -33.93 3.33
C LYS A 7 -65.54 -32.72 3.03
N ALA A 8 -66.77 -32.97 2.58
CA ALA A 8 -67.72 -31.95 2.09
C ALA A 8 -67.95 -30.74 3.02
N GLY A 9 -67.76 -30.89 4.33
CA GLY A 9 -67.90 -29.80 5.31
C GLY A 9 -66.68 -28.88 5.49
N SER A 10 -65.57 -29.10 4.78
CA SER A 10 -64.31 -28.34 4.94
C SER A 10 -63.99 -27.43 3.76
N LYS A 11 -64.97 -27.13 2.89
CA LYS A 11 -64.76 -26.27 1.71
C LYS A 11 -64.54 -24.80 2.09
N ASP A 12 -65.18 -24.33 3.15
CA ASP A 12 -65.14 -22.95 3.63
C ASP A 12 -64.09 -22.71 4.74
N LEU A 13 -63.04 -23.54 4.80
CA LEU A 13 -61.88 -23.32 5.67
C LEU A 13 -60.60 -23.08 4.82
N PRO A 14 -59.76 -22.10 5.21
CA PRO A 14 -58.47 -21.86 4.58
C PRO A 14 -57.56 -23.09 4.62
N GLU A 15 -56.46 -23.06 3.87
CA GLU A 15 -55.44 -24.10 3.94
C GLU A 15 -54.95 -24.30 5.38
N ASN A 16 -54.51 -25.51 5.71
CA ASN A 16 -54.00 -25.88 7.03
C ASN A 16 -54.98 -25.76 8.22
N LEU A 17 -56.21 -25.28 8.02
CA LEU A 17 -57.25 -25.24 9.05
C LEU A 17 -58.21 -26.43 8.95
N TYR A 18 -58.44 -27.09 10.09
CA TYR A 18 -59.30 -28.25 10.23
C TYR A 18 -60.39 -28.00 11.29
N LYS A 19 -61.52 -28.70 11.16
CA LYS A 19 -62.59 -28.69 12.16
C LYS A 19 -62.87 -30.09 12.67
N LYS A 20 -63.17 -30.21 13.96
CA LYS A 20 -63.59 -31.44 14.61
C LYS A 20 -64.77 -31.15 15.53
N THR A 21 -65.91 -31.76 15.24
CA THR A 21 -67.09 -31.71 16.11
C THR A 21 -67.00 -32.83 17.13
N ASP A 22 -67.03 -32.48 18.40
CA ASP A 22 -67.07 -33.45 19.50
C ASP A 22 -68.50 -34.00 19.63
N LYS A 23 -68.62 -35.33 19.47
CA LYS A 23 -69.91 -36.03 19.48
C LYS A 23 -70.58 -36.00 20.85
N ARG A 24 -69.84 -35.73 21.94
CA ARG A 24 -70.36 -35.75 23.31
C ARG A 24 -71.07 -34.45 23.71
N ASN A 25 -70.64 -33.32 23.16
CA ASN A 25 -71.16 -31.99 23.54
C ASN A 25 -71.63 -31.16 22.34
N GLY A 26 -71.54 -31.69 21.11
CA GLY A 26 -71.93 -31.00 19.88
C GLY A 26 -71.06 -29.81 19.48
N LYS A 27 -70.02 -29.47 20.27
CA LYS A 27 -69.16 -28.30 20.01
C LYS A 27 -68.17 -28.61 18.90
N THR A 28 -67.99 -27.65 18.00
CA THR A 28 -67.01 -27.73 16.92
C THR A 28 -65.76 -26.95 17.29
N TYR A 29 -64.62 -27.65 17.32
CA TYR A 29 -63.31 -27.08 17.58
C TYR A 29 -62.51 -26.95 16.28
N TYR A 30 -61.72 -25.89 16.19
CA TYR A 30 -60.85 -25.61 15.05
C TYR A 30 -59.40 -25.87 15.44
N THR A 31 -58.65 -26.54 14.55
CA THR A 31 -57.23 -26.84 14.74
C THR A 31 -56.43 -26.49 13.49
N TYR A 32 -55.34 -25.76 13.66
CA TYR A 32 -54.40 -25.41 12.60
C TYR A 32 -53.23 -26.40 12.58
N ARG A 33 -52.79 -26.82 11.40
CA ARG A 33 -51.60 -27.66 11.22
C ARG A 33 -50.49 -26.84 10.60
N ASP A 34 -49.41 -26.60 11.33
CA ASP A 34 -48.27 -25.88 10.78
C ASP A 34 -47.64 -26.69 9.62
N PRO A 35 -47.56 -26.14 8.39
CA PRO A 35 -46.97 -26.84 7.25
C PRO A 35 -45.46 -27.07 7.39
N VAL A 36 -44.75 -26.29 8.22
CA VAL A 36 -43.30 -26.41 8.43
C VAL A 36 -42.98 -27.49 9.46
N SER A 37 -43.54 -27.40 10.67
CA SER A 37 -43.26 -28.38 11.73
C SER A 37 -44.17 -29.60 11.74
N GLY A 38 -45.30 -29.56 11.02
CA GLY A 38 -46.32 -30.61 11.00
C GLY A 38 -47.17 -30.71 12.28
N ARG A 39 -46.94 -29.86 13.28
CA ARG A 39 -47.65 -29.86 14.57
C ARG A 39 -49.05 -29.24 14.47
N PHE A 40 -49.95 -29.66 15.35
CA PHE A 40 -51.32 -29.15 15.44
C PHE A 40 -51.49 -28.18 16.62
N PHE A 41 -52.20 -27.08 16.39
CA PHE A 41 -52.52 -26.04 17.38
C PHE A 41 -54.04 -25.85 17.45
N GLY A 42 -54.61 -25.80 18.66
CA GLY A 42 -56.04 -25.58 18.87
C GLY A 42 -56.40 -24.10 18.89
N LEU A 43 -57.39 -23.70 18.07
CA LEU A 43 -57.85 -22.31 17.94
C LEU A 43 -59.21 -22.07 18.62
N GLY A 44 -59.71 -23.04 19.39
CA GLY A 44 -60.99 -22.95 20.09
C GLY A 44 -62.20 -23.17 19.18
N THR A 45 -63.34 -22.56 19.53
CA THR A 45 -64.66 -22.84 18.93
C THR A 45 -65.21 -21.70 18.06
N ASN A 46 -64.54 -20.53 18.03
CA ASN A 46 -64.96 -19.38 17.21
C ASN A 46 -64.45 -19.53 15.77
N LYS A 47 -65.36 -19.74 14.81
CA LYS A 47 -65.03 -19.94 13.39
C LYS A 47 -64.31 -18.73 12.79
N ALA A 48 -64.76 -17.51 13.08
CA ALA A 48 -64.23 -16.30 12.46
C ALA A 48 -62.79 -16.03 12.88
N LEU A 49 -62.50 -16.13 14.18
CA LEU A 49 -61.14 -15.97 14.71
C LEU A 49 -60.18 -17.05 14.21
N ALA A 50 -60.64 -18.31 14.18
CA ALA A 50 -59.84 -19.41 13.67
C ALA A 50 -59.48 -19.25 12.18
N ILE A 51 -60.38 -18.68 11.37
CA ILE A 51 -60.10 -18.38 9.97
C ILE A 51 -59.09 -17.24 9.83
N SER A 52 -59.24 -16.14 10.58
CA SER A 52 -58.31 -15.01 10.50
C SER A 52 -56.89 -15.39 10.93
N GLU A 53 -56.76 -16.17 12.01
CA GLU A 53 -55.45 -16.63 12.48
C GLU A 53 -54.80 -17.61 11.49
N ALA A 54 -55.56 -18.53 10.92
CA ALA A 54 -55.06 -19.45 9.92
C ALA A 54 -54.59 -18.75 8.63
N ILE A 55 -55.31 -17.71 8.17
CA ILE A 55 -54.91 -16.92 7.00
C ILE A 55 -53.57 -16.21 7.27
N ASN A 56 -53.43 -15.55 8.41
CA ASN A 56 -52.17 -14.87 8.78
C ASN A 56 -51.01 -15.87 8.91
N ALA A 57 -51.23 -17.04 9.52
CA ALA A 57 -50.22 -18.07 9.63
C ALA A 57 -49.80 -18.63 8.25
N ASN A 58 -50.75 -18.83 7.33
CA ASN A 58 -50.46 -19.27 5.97
C ASN A 58 -49.68 -18.22 5.16
N LEU A 59 -50.02 -16.93 5.31
CA LEU A 59 -49.30 -15.83 4.65
C LEU A 59 -47.84 -15.74 5.13
N ASN A 60 -47.60 -15.95 6.43
CA ASN A 60 -46.25 -15.96 7.00
C ASN A 60 -45.45 -17.24 6.67
N ALA A 61 -46.13 -18.33 6.32
CA ALA A 61 -45.49 -19.61 5.96
C ALA A 61 -45.10 -19.70 4.47
N GLN A 62 -45.62 -18.82 3.62
CA GLN A 62 -45.15 -18.70 2.23
C GLN A 62 -43.80 -17.97 2.20
N PRO A 63 -42.84 -18.39 1.34
CA PRO A 63 -41.61 -17.61 1.14
C PRO A 63 -42.01 -16.21 0.70
N ALA A 64 -41.65 -15.20 1.48
CA ALA A 64 -42.13 -13.83 1.32
C ALA A 64 -41.81 -13.32 -0.09
N ALA A 65 -42.85 -13.19 -0.94
CA ALA A 65 -42.74 -12.36 -2.12
C ALA A 65 -42.58 -10.90 -1.64
N PRO A 66 -41.65 -10.12 -2.22
CA PRO A 66 -41.42 -8.74 -1.79
C PRO A 66 -42.70 -7.91 -1.95
N THR A 67 -43.02 -7.12 -0.93
CA THR A 67 -44.23 -6.27 -0.87
C THR A 67 -44.23 -5.22 -1.99
N LEU A 68 -45.41 -4.69 -2.32
CA LEU A 68 -45.55 -3.63 -3.33
C LEU A 68 -44.73 -2.37 -2.97
N GLN A 69 -44.65 -2.01 -1.67
CA GLN A 69 -43.75 -0.96 -1.19
C GLN A 69 -42.26 -1.25 -1.52
N ALA A 70 -41.81 -2.50 -1.37
CA ALA A 70 -40.45 -2.91 -1.71
C ALA A 70 -40.17 -2.89 -3.22
N ARG A 71 -41.21 -2.99 -4.07
CA ARG A 71 -41.11 -2.83 -5.53
C ARG A 71 -41.11 -1.37 -5.98
N MET A 72 -41.81 -0.48 -5.26
CA MET A 72 -41.89 0.95 -5.56
C MET A 72 -40.65 1.72 -5.08
N GLN A 73 -40.01 1.26 -4.01
CA GLN A 73 -38.64 1.68 -3.71
C GLN A 73 -37.72 1.00 -4.71
N VAL A 74 -37.47 1.64 -5.85
CA VAL A 74 -36.30 1.36 -6.68
C VAL A 74 -35.09 1.76 -5.84
N GLN A 75 -34.72 0.93 -4.87
CA GLN A 75 -33.39 1.00 -4.31
C GLN A 75 -32.46 0.74 -5.49
N PRO A 76 -31.48 1.63 -5.77
CA PRO A 76 -30.41 1.24 -6.68
C PRO A 76 -29.90 -0.09 -6.15
N LYS A 77 -29.89 -1.14 -7.00
CA LYS A 77 -29.34 -2.45 -6.62
C LYS A 77 -28.03 -2.16 -5.93
N LYS A 78 -27.91 -2.47 -4.64
CA LYS A 78 -26.60 -2.44 -3.96
C LYS A 78 -25.70 -3.29 -4.84
N ASN A 79 -24.67 -2.68 -5.43
CA ASN A 79 -23.75 -3.33 -6.36
C ASN A 79 -22.81 -4.21 -5.52
N GLY A 80 -23.40 -5.20 -4.84
CA GLY A 80 -22.65 -6.30 -4.28
C GLY A 80 -22.05 -7.11 -5.41
N GLY A 81 -20.90 -7.70 -5.14
CA GLY A 81 -20.16 -8.44 -6.14
C GLY A 81 -18.81 -8.85 -5.60
N LEU A 82 -18.11 -9.65 -6.39
CA LEU A 82 -16.78 -10.12 -6.02
C LEU A 82 -15.81 -8.96 -5.84
N PHE A 83 -14.97 -9.04 -4.83
CA PHE A 83 -13.90 -8.07 -4.59
C PHE A 83 -12.99 -7.93 -5.81
N SER A 84 -12.75 -9.01 -6.56
CA SER A 84 -12.01 -8.96 -7.82
C SER A 84 -12.67 -8.08 -8.88
N ALA A 85 -14.00 -8.11 -8.99
CA ALA A 85 -14.75 -7.27 -9.91
C ALA A 85 -14.64 -5.79 -9.52
N TRP A 86 -14.75 -5.48 -8.22
CA TRP A 86 -14.54 -4.12 -7.73
C TRP A 86 -13.13 -3.61 -8.01
N ILE A 87 -12.10 -4.45 -7.81
CA ILE A 87 -10.71 -4.04 -8.11
C ILE A 87 -10.52 -3.66 -9.58
N SER A 88 -11.23 -4.30 -10.51
CA SER A 88 -11.19 -3.91 -11.93
C SER A 88 -11.74 -2.50 -12.15
N GLU A 89 -12.81 -2.10 -11.48
CA GLU A 89 -13.35 -0.72 -11.54
C GLU A 89 -12.42 0.27 -10.83
N TYR A 90 -11.96 -0.07 -9.63
CA TYR A 90 -11.01 0.75 -8.87
C TYR A 90 -9.71 1.01 -9.64
N LEU A 91 -9.25 0.07 -10.49
CA LEU A 91 -8.06 0.28 -11.32
C LEU A 91 -8.21 1.44 -12.32
N VAL A 92 -9.43 1.71 -12.80
CA VAL A 92 -9.73 2.86 -13.66
C VAL A 92 -9.56 4.15 -12.86
N LEU A 93 -10.23 4.23 -11.70
CA LEU A 93 -10.12 5.37 -10.77
C LEU A 93 -8.66 5.62 -10.35
N PHE A 94 -7.93 4.54 -10.07
CA PHE A 94 -6.54 4.61 -9.64
C PHE A 94 -5.61 5.15 -10.74
N ALA A 95 -5.91 4.91 -12.01
CA ALA A 95 -5.13 5.42 -13.14
C ALA A 95 -5.32 6.93 -13.34
N GLU A 96 -6.50 7.46 -13.01
CA GLU A 96 -6.85 8.89 -13.16
C GLU A 96 -6.17 9.79 -12.13
N ARG A 97 -5.57 9.22 -11.06
CA ARG A 97 -4.95 9.98 -9.95
C ARG A 97 -3.65 10.72 -10.31
N GLY A 98 -3.22 10.72 -11.58
CA GLY A 98 -2.02 11.45 -12.02
C GLY A 98 -0.72 11.01 -11.33
N LEU A 99 -0.63 9.73 -10.94
CA LEU A 99 0.52 9.18 -10.23
C LEU A 99 1.68 8.87 -11.19
N SER A 100 2.91 8.90 -10.67
CA SER A 100 4.09 8.48 -11.46
C SER A 100 4.04 7.00 -11.82
N ASP A 101 4.65 6.61 -12.94
CA ASP A 101 4.67 5.23 -13.44
C ASP A 101 5.13 4.21 -12.39
N ALA A 102 6.18 4.55 -11.63
CA ALA A 102 6.68 3.71 -10.55
C ALA A 102 5.63 3.51 -9.43
N SER A 103 4.87 4.55 -9.09
CA SER A 103 3.80 4.48 -8.11
C SER A 103 2.60 3.68 -8.61
N VAL A 104 2.25 3.82 -9.90
CA VAL A 104 1.21 3.01 -10.55
C VAL A 104 1.59 1.53 -10.55
N LYS A 105 2.83 1.21 -10.94
CA LYS A 105 3.35 -0.17 -10.95
C LYS A 105 3.30 -0.81 -9.55
N ASN A 106 3.77 -0.09 -8.53
CA ASN A 106 3.73 -0.57 -7.15
C ASN A 106 2.28 -0.74 -6.66
N GLY A 107 1.39 0.18 -7.00
CA GLY A 107 -0.05 0.08 -6.71
C GLY A 107 -0.67 -1.17 -7.33
N LYS A 108 -0.45 -1.41 -8.62
CA LYS A 108 -0.94 -2.62 -9.33
C LYS A 108 -0.42 -3.91 -8.69
N MET A 109 0.83 -3.95 -8.26
CA MET A 109 1.39 -5.10 -7.53
C MET A 109 0.66 -5.35 -6.20
N HIS A 110 0.38 -4.29 -5.43
CA HIS A 110 -0.39 -4.39 -4.19
C HIS A 110 -1.82 -4.90 -4.46
N LEU A 111 -2.50 -4.34 -5.46
CA LEU A 111 -3.86 -4.73 -5.83
C LEU A 111 -3.92 -6.19 -6.28
N LYS A 112 -2.97 -6.65 -7.11
CA LYS A 112 -2.86 -8.06 -7.50
C LYS A 112 -2.78 -8.99 -6.28
N ARG A 113 -2.00 -8.58 -5.27
CA ARG A 113 -1.85 -9.33 -4.03
C ARG A 113 -3.15 -9.35 -3.19
N LEU A 114 -3.86 -8.23 -3.15
CA LEU A 114 -5.17 -8.14 -2.48
C LEU A 114 -6.23 -8.98 -3.18
N VAL A 115 -6.25 -8.99 -4.53
CA VAL A 115 -7.13 -9.86 -5.32
C VAL A 115 -6.83 -11.34 -5.06
N ALA A 116 -5.56 -11.72 -4.97
CA ALA A 116 -5.21 -13.10 -4.65
C ALA A 116 -5.74 -13.54 -3.27
N GLN A 117 -5.83 -12.61 -2.30
CA GLN A 117 -6.31 -12.89 -0.95
C GLN A 117 -7.84 -12.84 -0.83
N PHE A 118 -8.47 -11.77 -1.33
CA PHE A 118 -9.88 -11.46 -1.08
C PHE A 118 -10.76 -11.56 -2.33
N GLY A 119 -10.18 -11.73 -3.51
CA GLY A 119 -10.88 -11.58 -4.80
C GLY A 119 -12.05 -12.54 -5.04
N HIS A 120 -12.09 -13.66 -4.32
CA HIS A 120 -13.15 -14.66 -4.37
C HIS A 120 -14.33 -14.37 -3.42
N LEU A 121 -14.17 -13.42 -2.50
CA LEU A 121 -15.21 -13.00 -1.57
C LEU A 121 -16.08 -11.91 -2.20
N ASP A 122 -17.34 -11.83 -1.80
CA ASP A 122 -18.13 -10.62 -2.03
C ASP A 122 -17.51 -9.46 -1.23
N VAL A 123 -17.46 -8.25 -1.80
CA VAL A 123 -16.91 -7.05 -1.11
C VAL A 123 -17.54 -6.86 0.27
N ARG A 124 -18.83 -7.20 0.42
CA ARG A 124 -19.58 -7.06 1.67
C ARG A 124 -19.23 -8.11 2.73
N GLU A 125 -18.63 -9.22 2.31
CA GLU A 125 -18.28 -10.35 3.18
C GLU A 125 -16.84 -10.26 3.69
N VAL A 126 -16.01 -9.38 3.13
CA VAL A 126 -14.63 -9.16 3.61
C VAL A 126 -14.67 -8.61 5.03
N SER A 127 -14.37 -9.47 6.01
CA SER A 127 -14.47 -9.12 7.41
C SER A 127 -13.22 -8.40 7.92
N THR A 128 -13.41 -7.57 8.95
CA THR A 128 -12.30 -6.97 9.72
C THR A 128 -11.32 -8.02 10.24
N PHE A 129 -11.83 -9.18 10.67
CA PHE A 129 -11.02 -10.27 11.19
C PHE A 129 -10.08 -10.85 10.13
N GLU A 130 -10.57 -11.08 8.91
CA GLU A 130 -9.75 -11.58 7.79
C GLU A 130 -8.69 -10.56 7.38
N VAL A 131 -9.07 -9.28 7.31
CA VAL A 131 -8.13 -8.18 7.04
C VAL A 131 -7.03 -8.13 8.10
N ALA A 132 -7.39 -8.14 9.37
CA ALA A 132 -6.44 -8.09 10.48
C ALA A 132 -5.53 -9.33 10.50
N SER A 133 -6.08 -10.52 10.28
CA SER A 133 -5.34 -11.78 10.23
C SER A 133 -4.34 -11.80 9.09
N TYR A 134 -4.75 -11.39 7.89
CA TYR A 134 -3.88 -11.30 6.73
C TYR A 134 -2.71 -10.33 6.94
N LEU A 135 -3.01 -9.10 7.34
CA LEU A 135 -1.99 -8.06 7.56
C LEU A 135 -1.07 -8.41 8.74
N GLY A 136 -1.62 -9.02 9.80
CA GLY A 136 -0.89 -9.52 10.95
C GLY A 136 0.07 -10.66 10.60
N GLY A 137 -0.35 -11.59 9.74
CA GLY A 137 0.51 -12.65 9.21
C GLY A 137 1.74 -12.09 8.49
N LEU A 138 1.55 -11.10 7.61
CA LEU A 138 2.65 -10.43 6.92
C LEU A 138 3.61 -9.73 7.89
N ALA A 139 3.10 -9.10 8.94
CA ALA A 139 3.94 -8.48 9.94
C ALA A 139 4.79 -9.51 10.70
N LYS A 140 4.21 -10.67 11.06
CA LYS A 140 4.92 -11.79 11.71
C LYS A 140 6.00 -12.41 10.82
N GLU A 141 5.80 -12.44 9.50
CA GLU A 141 6.81 -12.82 8.51
C GLU A 141 7.94 -11.79 8.33
N GLY A 142 7.98 -10.73 9.14
CA GLY A 142 8.97 -9.65 9.01
C GLY A 142 8.66 -8.63 7.91
N LYS A 143 7.48 -8.71 7.26
CA LYS A 143 7.06 -7.84 6.16
C LYS A 143 6.17 -6.68 6.64
N ALA A 144 6.45 -6.12 7.82
CA ALA A 144 5.64 -5.07 8.44
C ALA A 144 5.43 -3.83 7.55
N GLN A 145 6.44 -3.41 6.79
CA GLN A 145 6.32 -2.30 5.84
C GLN A 145 5.32 -2.59 4.71
N MET A 146 5.32 -3.82 4.20
CA MET A 146 4.36 -4.28 3.19
C MET A 146 2.96 -4.35 3.79
N ALA A 147 2.81 -4.89 5.01
CA ALA A 147 1.53 -4.92 5.72
C ALA A 147 0.94 -3.51 5.87
N ARG A 148 1.75 -2.52 6.28
CA ARG A 148 1.32 -1.12 6.37
C ARG A 148 0.90 -0.55 5.02
N ALA A 149 1.66 -0.81 3.96
CA ALA A 149 1.34 -0.33 2.62
C ALA A 149 0.05 -0.95 2.05
N LEU A 150 -0.14 -2.26 2.25
CA LEU A 150 -1.35 -2.98 1.87
C LEU A 150 -2.56 -2.51 2.68
N ARG A 151 -2.43 -2.28 3.99
CA ARG A 151 -3.50 -1.69 4.81
C ARG A 151 -3.95 -0.35 4.25
N SER A 152 -2.99 0.54 3.98
CA SER A 152 -3.29 1.86 3.41
C SER A 152 -3.99 1.75 2.06
N ARG A 153 -3.55 0.82 1.21
CA ARG A 153 -4.16 0.59 -0.10
C ARG A 153 -5.56 0.02 0.02
N LEU A 154 -5.75 -0.98 0.88
CA LEU A 154 -7.03 -1.64 1.07
C LEU A 154 -8.05 -0.67 1.68
N SER A 155 -7.64 0.18 2.62
CA SER A 155 -8.49 1.23 3.18
C SER A 155 -8.99 2.19 2.10
N ASP A 156 -8.12 2.62 1.18
CA ASP A 156 -8.49 3.46 0.04
C ASP A 156 -9.40 2.71 -0.97
N VAL A 157 -9.14 1.43 -1.25
CA VAL A 157 -10.01 0.57 -2.09
C VAL A 157 -11.43 0.51 -1.53
N PHE A 158 -11.59 0.31 -0.22
CA PHE A 158 -12.91 0.25 0.41
C PHE A 158 -13.57 1.62 0.54
N ALA A 159 -12.80 2.71 0.71
CA ALA A 159 -13.35 4.06 0.69
C ALA A 159 -14.01 4.37 -0.67
N GLU A 160 -13.33 4.04 -1.76
CA GLU A 160 -13.89 4.17 -3.11
C GLU A 160 -15.06 3.19 -3.35
N ALA A 161 -15.01 1.99 -2.76
CA ALA A 161 -16.11 1.01 -2.86
C ALA A 161 -17.40 1.54 -2.23
N ILE A 162 -17.28 2.22 -1.08
CA ILE A 162 -18.39 2.87 -0.40
C ILE A 162 -18.95 4.00 -1.26
N ALA A 163 -18.06 4.86 -1.80
CA ALA A 163 -18.47 5.95 -2.68
C ALA A 163 -19.20 5.45 -3.94
N ALA A 164 -18.81 4.30 -4.48
CA ALA A 164 -19.44 3.65 -5.62
C ALA A 164 -20.65 2.76 -5.27
N GLY A 165 -21.02 2.65 -3.98
CA GLY A 165 -22.19 1.87 -3.54
C GLY A 165 -22.00 0.35 -3.54
N TRP A 166 -20.76 -0.14 -3.54
CA TRP A 166 -20.43 -1.57 -3.49
C TRP A 166 -20.55 -2.16 -2.08
N CYS A 167 -20.29 -1.36 -1.05
CA CYS A 167 -20.46 -1.73 0.35
C CYS A 167 -20.77 -0.50 1.21
N GLU A 168 -21.11 -0.73 2.48
CA GLU A 168 -21.54 0.36 3.40
C GLU A 168 -20.48 0.69 4.46
N ALA A 169 -19.52 -0.20 4.68
CA ALA A 169 -18.52 -0.06 5.73
C ALA A 169 -17.13 -0.42 5.20
N ASN A 170 -16.11 0.18 5.80
CA ASN A 170 -14.71 -0.12 5.51
C ASN A 170 -14.16 -1.06 6.59
N PRO A 171 -13.94 -2.35 6.30
CA PRO A 171 -13.45 -3.32 7.28
C PRO A 171 -12.01 -3.02 7.75
N VAL A 172 -11.31 -2.09 7.09
CA VAL A 172 -9.92 -1.73 7.41
C VAL A 172 -9.83 -0.69 8.52
N ASP A 173 -10.86 0.13 8.74
CA ASP A 173 -10.78 1.32 9.59
C ASP A 173 -10.37 0.99 11.04
N VAL A 174 -10.94 -0.07 11.60
CA VAL A 174 -10.67 -0.50 12.98
C VAL A 174 -9.39 -1.34 13.13
N THR A 175 -8.73 -1.69 12.02
CA THR A 175 -7.46 -2.43 12.05
C THR A 175 -6.30 -1.49 12.39
N LYS A 176 -5.23 -2.00 13.01
CA LYS A 176 -4.04 -1.19 13.31
C LYS A 176 -2.96 -1.39 12.26
N ALA A 177 -2.28 -0.31 11.88
CA ALA A 177 -1.09 -0.41 11.03
C ALA A 177 0.04 -1.11 11.79
N ALA A 178 0.76 -2.00 11.11
CA ALA A 178 1.92 -2.67 11.68
C ALA A 178 2.99 -1.64 12.09
N ARG A 179 3.58 -1.82 13.28
CA ARG A 179 4.72 -1.01 13.73
C ARG A 179 5.94 -1.40 12.89
N VAL A 180 6.57 -0.39 12.28
CA VAL A 180 7.76 -0.59 11.45
C VAL A 180 8.96 0.00 12.17
N THR A 181 9.93 -0.85 12.46
CA THR A 181 11.26 -0.44 12.91
C THR A 181 12.18 -0.34 11.69
N ILE A 182 12.86 0.78 11.52
CA ILE A 182 13.81 0.95 10.42
C ILE A 182 15.09 0.21 10.76
N LYS A 183 15.38 -0.85 10.00
CA LYS A 183 16.53 -1.71 10.28
C LYS A 183 17.82 -1.30 9.56
N ARG A 184 17.71 -0.47 8.51
CA ARG A 184 18.86 -0.07 7.70
C ARG A 184 19.83 0.79 8.51
N GLU A 185 21.08 0.37 8.52
CA GLU A 185 22.21 1.06 9.14
C GLU A 185 22.54 2.38 8.45
N ARG A 186 23.11 3.31 9.22
CA ARG A 186 23.65 4.56 8.68
C ARG A 186 25.05 4.37 8.14
N LEU A 187 25.38 5.19 7.16
CA LEU A 187 26.73 5.27 6.60
C LEU A 187 27.54 6.32 7.33
N THR A 188 28.56 5.93 8.08
CA THR A 188 29.54 6.88 8.68
C THR A 188 30.58 7.32 7.65
N LEU A 189 31.33 8.38 7.93
CA LEU A 189 32.41 8.83 7.04
C LEU A 189 33.50 7.77 6.89
N GLU A 190 33.88 7.09 7.97
CA GLU A 190 34.86 6.01 7.96
C GLU A 190 34.42 4.87 7.03
N ILE A 191 33.18 4.40 7.18
CA ILE A 191 32.63 3.35 6.31
C ILE A 191 32.58 3.85 4.86
N TRP A 192 32.18 5.10 4.63
CA TRP A 192 32.16 5.68 3.28
C TRP A 192 33.55 5.68 2.63
N LEU A 193 34.60 6.07 3.36
CA LEU A 193 35.98 6.10 2.88
C LEU A 193 36.48 4.70 2.49
N ALA A 194 36.17 3.69 3.31
CA ALA A 194 36.51 2.30 3.01
C ALA A 194 35.79 1.78 1.75
N ILE A 195 34.49 2.06 1.62
CA ILE A 195 33.72 1.70 0.41
C ILE A 195 34.28 2.44 -0.81
N TYR A 196 34.62 3.72 -0.66
CA TYR A 196 35.16 4.56 -1.73
C TYR A 196 36.53 4.04 -2.22
N GLY A 197 37.40 3.58 -1.32
CA GLY A 197 38.67 2.93 -1.65
C GLY A 197 38.48 1.69 -2.53
N GLU A 198 37.41 0.93 -2.30
CA GLU A 198 37.06 -0.29 -3.02
C GLU A 198 36.24 -0.06 -4.30
N ALA A 199 35.82 1.18 -4.58
CA ALA A 199 35.09 1.52 -5.79
C ALA A 199 36.00 1.45 -7.02
N ARG A 200 35.98 0.31 -7.73
CA ARG A 200 36.87 0.07 -8.90
C ARG A 200 36.49 0.84 -10.17
N GLN A 201 35.23 1.26 -10.28
CA GLN A 201 34.73 1.92 -11.48
C GLN A 201 34.79 3.44 -11.27
N GLU A 202 35.45 4.16 -12.18
CA GLU A 202 35.60 5.62 -12.05
C GLU A 202 34.25 6.34 -11.98
N TRP A 203 33.27 5.94 -12.81
CA TRP A 203 31.92 6.52 -12.73
C TRP A 203 31.25 6.28 -11.37
N LEU A 204 31.57 5.18 -10.67
CA LEU A 204 31.02 4.92 -9.33
C LEU A 204 31.65 5.88 -8.32
N ARG A 205 32.97 6.10 -8.39
CA ARG A 205 33.66 7.10 -7.57
C ARG A 205 33.05 8.48 -7.78
N ARG A 206 32.87 8.92 -9.03
CA ARG A 206 32.21 10.20 -9.35
C ARG A 206 30.78 10.26 -8.81
N ALA A 207 30.00 9.19 -8.94
CA ALA A 207 28.65 9.15 -8.42
C ALA A 207 28.61 9.27 -6.88
N MET A 208 29.55 8.64 -6.17
CA MET A 208 29.68 8.75 -4.71
C MET A 208 30.08 10.15 -4.26
N GLU A 209 31.08 10.75 -4.92
CA GLU A 209 31.51 12.12 -4.64
C GLU A 209 30.37 13.13 -4.88
N LEU A 210 29.67 13.03 -6.02
CA LEU A 210 28.51 13.87 -6.32
C LEU A 210 27.40 13.65 -5.27
N ALA A 211 27.12 12.40 -4.88
CA ALA A 211 26.10 12.12 -3.88
C ALA A 211 26.44 12.74 -2.52
N LEU A 212 27.72 12.70 -2.12
CA LEU A 212 28.17 13.23 -0.84
C LEU A 212 28.21 14.76 -0.82
N LEU A 213 28.67 15.41 -1.89
CA LEU A 213 28.77 16.88 -1.99
C LEU A 213 27.42 17.56 -2.23
N THR A 214 26.48 16.88 -2.90
CA THR A 214 25.20 17.49 -3.28
C THR A 214 24.05 17.02 -2.41
N GLY A 215 24.18 15.89 -1.73
CA GLY A 215 23.12 15.23 -0.99
C GLY A 215 21.92 14.80 -1.85
N GLN A 216 22.03 14.73 -3.18
CA GLN A 216 20.87 14.40 -4.04
C GLN A 216 20.54 12.90 -4.08
N ARG A 217 19.33 12.54 -4.50
CA ARG A 217 18.90 11.13 -4.56
C ARG A 217 19.60 10.43 -5.73
N ARG A 218 19.74 9.10 -5.69
CA ARG A 218 20.46 8.35 -6.73
C ARG A 218 19.90 8.59 -8.14
N GLU A 219 18.58 8.75 -8.25
CA GLU A 219 17.91 9.04 -9.52
C GLU A 219 18.26 10.43 -10.06
N ASP A 220 18.41 11.40 -9.15
CA ASP A 220 18.84 12.75 -9.49
C ASP A 220 20.33 12.73 -9.87
N ILE A 221 21.18 11.99 -9.14
CA ILE A 221 22.62 11.82 -9.44
C ILE A 221 22.84 11.20 -10.82
N ALA A 222 22.17 10.09 -11.13
CA ALA A 222 22.27 9.45 -12.43
C ALA A 222 21.75 10.35 -13.58
N GLY A 223 20.80 11.23 -13.28
CA GLY A 223 20.23 12.18 -14.23
C GLY A 223 20.98 13.51 -14.34
N MET A 224 22.05 13.75 -13.57
CA MET A 224 22.80 15.01 -13.62
C MET A 224 23.46 15.20 -14.99
N MET A 225 23.27 16.38 -15.56
CA MET A 225 23.81 16.73 -16.88
C MET A 225 24.77 17.90 -16.78
N PHE A 226 25.84 17.88 -17.59
CA PHE A 226 26.82 18.97 -17.65
C PHE A 226 26.17 20.32 -18.03
N LYS A 227 25.19 20.29 -18.94
CA LYS A 227 24.48 21.51 -19.39
C LYS A 227 23.66 22.20 -18.30
N ARG A 228 23.48 21.59 -17.13
CA ARG A 228 22.75 22.18 -15.99
C ARG A 228 23.67 22.99 -15.06
N VAL A 229 24.94 23.11 -15.41
CA VAL A 229 25.88 23.99 -14.73
C VAL A 229 25.86 25.34 -15.45
N GLU A 230 25.29 26.34 -14.79
CA GLU A 230 25.08 27.70 -15.31
C GLU A 230 25.37 28.68 -14.17
N ASP A 231 26.07 29.79 -14.45
CA ASP A 231 26.41 30.85 -13.49
C ASP A 231 27.06 30.34 -12.18
N ASP A 232 28.00 29.38 -12.27
CA ASP A 232 28.63 28.72 -11.12
C ASP A 232 27.66 27.95 -10.20
N PHE A 233 26.47 27.59 -10.69
CA PHE A 233 25.53 26.72 -9.99
C PHE A 233 25.19 25.47 -10.80
N LEU A 234 25.20 24.32 -10.12
CA LEU A 234 24.54 23.11 -10.60
C LEU A 234 23.04 23.18 -10.30
N HIS A 235 22.23 23.21 -11.36
CA HIS A 235 20.77 23.24 -11.28
C HIS A 235 20.20 21.82 -11.22
N VAL A 236 19.49 21.49 -10.14
CA VAL A 236 18.87 20.19 -9.92
C VAL A 236 17.35 20.36 -9.79
N VAL A 237 16.60 19.60 -10.60
CA VAL A 237 15.16 19.43 -10.43
C VAL A 237 14.92 18.00 -9.95
N GLN A 238 14.56 17.86 -8.69
CA GLN A 238 14.41 16.54 -8.08
C GLN A 238 13.24 15.78 -8.70
N LEU A 239 13.49 14.57 -9.20
CA LEU A 239 12.49 13.75 -9.90
C LEU A 239 11.31 13.36 -8.99
N LYS A 240 11.58 13.07 -7.71
CA LYS A 240 10.56 12.59 -6.76
C LYS A 240 9.58 13.66 -6.28
N THR A 241 10.06 14.88 -6.09
CA THR A 241 9.32 15.96 -5.39
C THR A 241 9.10 17.20 -6.24
N GLY A 242 9.79 17.31 -7.39
CA GLY A 242 9.81 18.52 -8.22
C GLY A 242 10.57 19.70 -7.60
N ALA A 243 11.25 19.50 -6.46
CA ALA A 243 12.01 20.57 -5.81
C ALA A 243 13.14 21.06 -6.73
N ARG A 244 13.24 22.38 -6.89
CA ARG A 244 14.27 23.04 -7.70
C ARG A 244 15.33 23.61 -6.79
N ILE A 245 16.58 23.17 -6.98
CA ILE A 245 17.71 23.52 -6.12
C ILE A 245 18.86 23.99 -7.01
N ARG A 246 19.54 25.06 -6.58
CA ARG A 246 20.80 25.49 -7.17
C ARG A 246 21.90 25.26 -6.15
N LEU A 247 22.91 24.49 -6.54
CA LEU A 247 24.05 24.14 -5.71
C LEU A 247 25.27 24.87 -6.23
N SER A 248 25.89 25.73 -5.40
CA SER A 248 27.12 26.40 -5.80
C SER A 248 28.18 25.38 -6.15
N THR A 249 28.86 25.53 -7.29
CA THR A 249 29.98 24.66 -7.68
C THR A 249 31.17 24.81 -6.72
N SER A 250 31.21 25.87 -5.91
CA SER A 250 32.20 26.06 -4.84
C SER A 250 31.93 25.26 -3.57
N ILE A 251 30.81 24.50 -3.49
CA ILE A 251 30.56 23.62 -2.33
C ILE A 251 31.72 22.64 -2.18
N ARG A 252 32.27 22.60 -0.97
CA ARG A 252 33.41 21.76 -0.59
C ARG A 252 33.10 21.01 0.70
N LEU A 253 33.55 19.77 0.79
CA LEU A 253 33.60 19.02 2.04
C LEU A 253 35.05 18.80 2.44
N ASP A 254 35.49 19.49 3.50
CA ASP A 254 36.88 19.44 3.94
C ASP A 254 37.33 18.05 4.39
N CYS A 255 36.43 17.28 5.03
CA CYS A 255 36.69 15.92 5.50
C CYS A 255 37.08 14.93 4.39
N ILE A 256 36.79 15.23 3.12
CA ILE A 256 37.21 14.44 1.95
C ILE A 256 38.10 15.23 0.99
N GLY A 257 38.38 16.51 1.28
CA GLY A 257 39.23 17.37 0.47
C GLY A 257 38.70 17.68 -0.94
N LEU A 258 37.39 17.55 -1.19
CA LEU A 258 36.79 17.71 -2.52
C LEU A 258 35.83 18.89 -2.60
N ASP A 259 35.85 19.57 -3.75
CA ASP A 259 34.86 20.56 -4.17
C ASP A 259 34.04 20.09 -5.38
N LEU A 260 32.82 20.62 -5.51
CA LEU A 260 31.86 20.21 -6.53
C LEU A 260 32.34 20.55 -7.95
N ALA A 261 32.96 21.70 -8.17
CA ALA A 261 33.52 22.08 -9.48
C ALA A 261 34.61 21.10 -9.94
N GLY A 262 35.51 20.71 -9.05
CA GLY A 262 36.54 19.71 -9.28
C GLY A 262 35.96 18.34 -9.64
N VAL A 263 34.97 17.88 -8.89
CA VAL A 263 34.29 16.60 -9.17
C VAL A 263 33.58 16.64 -10.51
N ILE A 264 32.84 17.71 -10.83
CA ILE A 264 32.16 17.86 -12.13
C ILE A 264 33.17 17.79 -13.27
N ARG A 265 34.34 18.43 -13.16
CA ARG A 265 35.38 18.34 -14.19
C ARG A 265 35.88 16.90 -14.37
N ARG A 266 36.08 16.16 -13.27
CA ARG A 266 36.52 14.75 -13.28
C ARG A 266 35.46 13.76 -13.75
N CYS A 267 34.19 14.19 -13.86
CA CYS A 267 33.13 13.38 -14.46
C CYS A 267 33.28 13.24 -15.98
N ARG A 268 34.05 14.12 -16.63
CA ARG A 268 34.34 14.00 -18.06
C ARG A 268 35.40 12.93 -18.28
N ASP A 269 35.12 12.01 -19.19
CA ASP A 269 36.05 10.98 -19.65
C ASP A 269 36.16 10.99 -21.18
N GLY A 270 36.77 9.96 -21.77
CA GLY A 270 36.92 9.84 -23.23
C GLY A 270 35.61 9.60 -24.00
N VAL A 271 34.46 9.52 -23.33
CA VAL A 271 33.16 9.26 -23.94
C VAL A 271 32.31 10.53 -23.94
N VAL A 272 31.83 10.91 -25.12
CA VAL A 272 30.90 12.05 -25.26
C VAL A 272 29.57 11.70 -24.60
N SER A 273 29.22 12.45 -23.56
CA SER A 273 28.02 12.25 -22.75
C SER A 273 27.45 13.60 -22.29
N PRO A 274 26.13 13.81 -22.37
CA PRO A 274 25.51 14.94 -21.69
C PRO A 274 25.42 14.74 -20.17
N TYR A 275 25.56 13.50 -19.68
CA TYR A 275 25.42 13.12 -18.27
C TYR A 275 26.77 13.08 -17.56
N MET A 276 26.78 13.43 -16.27
CA MET A 276 27.99 13.38 -15.43
C MET A 276 28.36 11.95 -15.01
N VAL A 277 27.36 11.08 -14.88
CA VAL A 277 27.54 9.67 -14.50
C VAL A 277 26.95 8.81 -15.61
N HIS A 278 27.81 8.33 -16.51
CA HIS A 278 27.42 7.61 -17.72
C HIS A 278 28.18 6.30 -17.91
N HIS A 279 27.63 5.45 -18.77
CA HIS A 279 28.28 4.25 -19.25
C HIS A 279 29.48 4.61 -20.14
N SER A 280 30.69 4.20 -19.75
CA SER A 280 31.91 4.39 -20.55
C SER A 280 32.02 3.40 -21.73
N ARG A 281 31.18 2.37 -21.76
CA ARG A 281 31.10 1.39 -22.84
C ARG A 281 29.66 0.97 -23.09
N THR A 282 29.38 0.55 -24.32
CA THR A 282 28.08 -0.04 -24.66
C THR A 282 27.93 -1.39 -23.97
N ILE A 283 26.77 -1.60 -23.34
CA ILE A 283 26.32 -2.86 -22.75
C ILE A 283 24.99 -3.26 -23.38
N SER A 284 24.48 -4.46 -23.08
CA SER A 284 23.24 -4.97 -23.67
C SER A 284 22.01 -4.07 -23.48
N ARG A 285 21.96 -3.27 -22.40
CA ARG A 285 20.81 -2.42 -22.05
C ARG A 285 21.05 -0.92 -22.16
N ALA A 286 22.26 -0.49 -22.53
CA ALA A 286 22.63 0.93 -22.61
C ALA A 286 23.82 1.17 -23.54
N LYS A 287 23.80 2.26 -24.30
CA LYS A 287 24.93 2.70 -25.13
C LYS A 287 25.96 3.48 -24.32
N ALA A 288 27.20 3.53 -24.79
CA ALA A 288 28.19 4.46 -24.24
C ALA A 288 27.65 5.90 -24.26
N GLY A 289 27.88 6.65 -23.19
CA GLY A 289 27.39 8.02 -23.00
C GLY A 289 25.94 8.14 -22.48
N GLN A 290 25.21 7.03 -22.35
CA GLN A 290 23.92 7.02 -21.65
C GLN A 290 24.10 7.02 -20.13
N PRO A 291 23.13 7.56 -19.35
CA PRO A 291 23.26 7.64 -17.91
C PRO A 291 23.34 6.25 -17.28
N ILE A 292 24.10 6.11 -16.19
CA ILE A 292 24.18 4.84 -15.47
C ILE A 292 22.78 4.45 -14.96
N MET A 293 22.38 3.21 -15.25
CA MET A 293 21.15 2.63 -14.72
C MET A 293 21.15 2.58 -13.19
N LEU A 294 20.00 2.87 -12.56
CA LEU A 294 19.88 2.96 -11.09
C LEU A 294 20.24 1.65 -10.37
N ASP A 295 19.83 0.52 -10.95
CA ASP A 295 20.14 -0.80 -10.40
C ASP A 295 21.64 -1.11 -10.52
N THR A 296 22.27 -0.72 -11.63
CA THR A 296 23.72 -0.84 -11.83
C THR A 296 24.49 0.01 -10.81
N LEU A 297 24.08 1.26 -10.59
CA LEU A 297 24.67 2.14 -9.58
C LEU A 297 24.58 1.53 -8.17
N SER A 298 23.41 1.01 -7.83
CA SER A 298 23.15 0.45 -6.50
C SER A 298 23.91 -0.87 -6.28
N ALA A 299 23.95 -1.72 -7.30
CA ALA A 299 24.69 -2.98 -7.26
C ALA A 299 26.20 -2.76 -7.19
N ALA A 300 26.74 -1.79 -7.95
CA ALA A 300 28.17 -1.50 -7.92
C ALA A 300 28.61 -0.91 -6.56
N PHE A 301 27.80 -0.05 -5.94
CA PHE A 301 28.04 0.41 -4.57
C PHE A 301 28.01 -0.74 -3.57
N ALA A 302 27.00 -1.63 -3.65
CA ALA A 302 26.93 -2.80 -2.79
C ALA A 302 28.15 -3.70 -2.96
N ALA A 303 28.60 -3.95 -4.19
CA ALA A 303 29.80 -4.73 -4.47
C ALA A 303 31.08 -4.10 -3.88
N ALA A 304 31.23 -2.78 -3.95
CA ALA A 304 32.36 -2.08 -3.32
C ALA A 304 32.31 -2.21 -1.79
N ARG A 305 31.12 -2.08 -1.19
CA ARG A 305 30.90 -2.28 0.24
C ARG A 305 31.22 -3.70 0.69
N ASP A 306 30.70 -4.68 -0.03
CA ASP A 306 30.90 -6.08 0.31
C ASP A 306 32.38 -6.48 0.12
N SER A 307 33.09 -5.86 -0.85
CA SER A 307 34.54 -5.96 -0.99
C SER A 307 35.28 -5.40 0.24
N ALA A 308 34.92 -4.20 0.70
CA ALA A 308 35.52 -3.58 1.88
C ALA A 308 35.32 -4.43 3.14
N ALA A 309 34.11 -4.97 3.32
CA ALA A 309 33.80 -5.89 4.42
C ALA A 309 34.60 -7.20 4.33
N SER A 310 34.69 -7.81 3.14
CA SER A 310 35.45 -9.06 2.95
C SER A 310 36.96 -8.91 3.22
N LYS A 311 37.48 -7.69 3.08
CA LYS A 311 38.88 -7.35 3.40
C LYS A 311 39.09 -6.94 4.87
N GLY A 312 38.04 -6.96 5.69
CA GLY A 312 38.11 -6.56 7.09
C GLY A 312 38.29 -5.05 7.31
N LEU A 313 38.06 -4.21 6.29
CA LEU A 313 38.19 -2.74 6.42
C LEU A 313 37.02 -2.13 7.19
N ILE A 314 35.86 -2.78 7.15
CA ILE A 314 34.63 -2.36 7.83
C ILE A 314 33.87 -3.57 8.36
N GLN A 315 33.07 -3.35 9.40
CA GLN A 315 32.06 -4.29 9.85
C GLN A 315 30.70 -3.86 9.30
N ILE A 316 29.92 -4.81 8.80
CA ILE A 316 28.56 -4.59 8.30
C ILE A 316 27.59 -5.53 9.02
N GLY A 317 26.43 -5.03 9.44
CA GLY A 317 25.40 -5.88 10.03
C GLY A 317 24.42 -6.43 8.99
N ASP A 318 23.29 -6.96 9.46
CA ASP A 318 22.28 -7.64 8.63
C ASP A 318 21.60 -6.73 7.60
N HIS A 319 21.64 -5.42 7.83
CA HIS A 319 20.95 -4.43 7.02
C HIS A 319 21.88 -3.27 6.63
N PRO A 320 22.92 -3.59 5.84
CA PRO A 320 24.03 -2.69 5.61
C PRO A 320 23.62 -1.42 4.87
N PRO A 321 24.40 -0.33 5.00
CA PRO A 321 24.12 0.93 4.32
C PRO A 321 24.08 0.74 2.80
N THR A 322 23.19 1.48 2.15
CA THR A 322 23.02 1.47 0.68
C THR A 322 23.50 2.78 0.08
N PHE A 323 23.60 2.88 -1.25
CA PHE A 323 23.95 4.14 -1.93
C PHE A 323 23.10 5.33 -1.44
N HIS A 324 21.84 5.10 -1.06
CA HIS A 324 20.95 6.16 -0.55
C HIS A 324 21.40 6.75 0.79
N GLU A 325 22.16 6.02 1.62
CA GLU A 325 22.62 6.53 2.91
C GLU A 325 23.69 7.62 2.77
N GLN A 326 24.31 7.76 1.60
CA GLN A 326 25.16 8.92 1.29
C GLN A 326 24.41 10.25 1.40
N ARG A 327 23.09 10.26 1.15
CA ARG A 327 22.25 11.45 1.34
C ARG A 327 22.10 11.84 2.81
N SER A 328 22.03 10.86 3.71
CA SER A 328 22.01 11.12 5.16
C SER A 328 23.38 11.56 5.65
N LEU A 329 24.45 10.90 5.19
CA LEU A 329 25.82 11.31 5.50
C LEU A 329 26.12 12.73 5.01
N ALA A 330 25.78 13.07 3.76
CA ALA A 330 25.90 14.42 3.23
C ALA A 330 25.22 15.46 4.13
N ALA A 331 23.98 15.19 4.54
CA ALA A 331 23.23 16.09 5.41
C ALA A 331 23.95 16.37 6.75
N ARG A 332 24.52 15.33 7.38
CA ARG A 332 25.27 15.45 8.64
C ARG A 332 26.57 16.22 8.43
N LEU A 333 27.39 15.83 7.45
CA LEU A 333 28.67 16.50 7.15
C LEU A 333 28.51 17.96 6.75
N HIS A 334 27.49 18.29 5.96
CA HIS A 334 27.22 19.68 5.60
C HIS A 334 26.74 20.50 6.79
N LYS A 335 25.95 19.91 7.70
CA LYS A 335 25.53 20.56 8.94
C LYS A 335 26.71 20.83 9.86
N GLU A 336 27.65 19.90 9.99
CA GLU A 336 28.89 20.08 10.76
C GLU A 336 29.73 21.25 10.22
N GLN A 337 29.69 21.49 8.90
CA GLN A 337 30.33 22.64 8.25
C GLN A 337 29.42 23.88 8.16
N GLY A 338 28.39 23.97 9.01
CA GLY A 338 27.53 25.15 9.14
C GLY A 338 26.56 25.42 7.98
N ARG A 339 26.36 24.47 7.06
CA ARG A 339 25.41 24.62 5.95
C ARG A 339 24.04 24.06 6.30
N ASP A 340 22.99 24.65 5.72
CA ASP A 340 21.60 24.22 5.93
C ASP A 340 21.29 22.90 5.20
N PRO A 341 21.12 21.77 5.92
CA PRO A 341 20.81 20.48 5.31
C PRO A 341 19.40 20.44 4.71
N GLN A 342 18.43 21.20 5.21
CA GLN A 342 17.08 21.21 4.68
C GLN A 342 17.04 21.79 3.26
N ARG A 343 17.73 22.92 3.05
CA ARG A 343 17.89 23.54 1.73
C ARG A 343 18.68 22.65 0.78
N LEU A 344 19.80 22.09 1.23
CA LEU A 344 20.63 21.17 0.44
C LEU A 344 19.81 19.99 -0.08
N LEU A 345 19.02 19.37 0.80
CA LEU A 345 18.21 18.21 0.46
C LEU A 345 16.91 18.58 -0.28
N GLY A 346 16.51 19.85 -0.32
CA GLY A 346 15.23 20.29 -0.89
C GLY A 346 14.02 19.75 -0.14
N HIS A 347 14.13 19.64 1.19
CA HIS A 347 13.02 19.23 2.04
C HIS A 347 12.15 20.43 2.40
N ARG A 348 10.82 20.26 2.32
CA ARG A 348 9.86 21.30 2.72
C ARG A 348 9.69 21.40 4.24
N SER A 349 9.85 20.30 4.97
CA SER A 349 9.66 20.27 6.42
C SER A 349 10.91 19.84 7.17
N GLU A 350 11.15 20.49 8.30
CA GLU A 350 12.24 20.17 9.23
C GLU A 350 12.14 18.73 9.73
N LYS A 351 10.93 18.23 9.99
CA LYS A 351 10.69 16.84 10.37
C LYS A 351 11.30 15.84 9.38
N MET A 352 11.19 16.11 8.07
CA MET A 352 11.82 15.25 7.07
C MET A 352 13.34 15.35 7.11
N THR A 353 13.90 16.53 7.34
CA THR A 353 15.34 16.73 7.50
C THR A 353 15.88 16.05 8.76
N GLY A 354 15.15 16.11 9.89
CA GLY A 354 15.50 15.43 11.13
C GLY A 354 15.69 13.92 10.95
N ILE A 355 14.88 13.29 10.10
CA ILE A 355 15.04 11.86 9.75
C ILE A 355 16.40 11.60 9.08
N TYR A 356 16.98 12.55 8.35
CA TYR A 356 18.30 12.35 7.70
C TYR A 356 19.47 12.71 8.62
N LEU A 357 19.25 13.57 9.62
CA LEU A 357 20.25 13.95 10.62
C LEU A 357 20.39 12.92 11.75
N ASP A 358 19.37 12.11 11.98
CA ASP A 358 19.40 11.03 12.96
C ASP A 358 20.39 9.91 12.55
N SER A 359 21.48 9.79 13.32
CA SER A 359 22.53 8.76 13.18
C SER A 359 22.06 7.36 13.58
N ARG A 360 20.90 7.22 14.22
CA ARG A 360 20.33 5.95 14.71
C ARG A 360 21.30 5.12 15.55
N GLY A 361 22.14 5.81 16.34
CA GLY A 361 23.16 5.17 17.19
C GLY A 361 24.40 4.67 16.44
N ALA A 362 24.57 5.02 15.16
CA ALA A 362 25.79 4.70 14.42
C ALA A 362 27.01 5.55 14.83
N GLU A 363 26.76 6.71 15.43
CA GLU A 363 27.78 7.65 15.90
C GLU A 363 27.43 8.09 17.32
N TRP A 364 28.47 8.30 18.14
CA TRP A 364 28.31 8.91 19.46
C TRP A 364 27.93 10.39 19.33
N VAL A 365 27.16 10.89 20.28
CA VAL A 365 26.84 12.32 20.38
C VAL A 365 27.76 12.92 21.41
N ASP A 366 28.80 13.60 20.94
CA ASP A 366 29.73 14.30 21.82
C ASP A 366 29.06 15.55 22.40
N VAL A 367 29.10 15.68 23.72
CA VAL A 367 28.66 16.88 24.44
C VAL A 367 29.93 17.61 24.88
N VAL A 368 30.35 18.58 24.06
CA VAL A 368 31.52 19.42 24.34
C VAL A 368 31.14 20.52 25.35
N ALA A 369 32.08 20.86 26.24
CA ALA A 369 31.92 21.84 27.32
C ALA A 369 32.02 23.30 26.82
#